data_AF-A0A944BTA3-F1
#
_entry.id   AF-A0A944BTA3-F1
#
_cell.length_a   1.000
_cell.length_b   1.000
_cell.length_c   1.000
_cell.angle_alpha   90.00
_cell.angle_beta   90.00
_cell.angle_gamma   90.00
#
_symmetry.space_group_name_H-M   'P 1'
#
loop_
_entity.id
_entity.type
_entity.pdbx_description
1 polymer ?
#
loop_
_entity_poly.entity_id
_entity_poly.type
_entity_poly.pdbx_seq_one_letter_code
_entity_poly.pdbx_strand_id
1 'polypeptide(L)' 'MIVITGPSASGKTATCLYLQEHFGIRKVVTHTTRAMRVGEKNDVDYHFVTKEE' A
#
# COMPACT_ATOMS: atom_id res chain seq x y z
N MET A 1 -0.53 6.69 -14.72
CA MET A 1 -1.00 6.62 -13.31
C MET A 1 -2.32 5.86 -13.30
N ILE A 2 -2.43 4.81 -12.46
CA ILE A 2 -3.63 3.97 -12.35
C ILE A 2 -4.20 4.16 -10.94
N VAL A 3 -5.50 4.38 -10.82
CA VAL A 3 -6.18 4.54 -9.52
C VAL A 3 -7.21 3.42 -9.37
N ILE A 4 -7.06 2.61 -8.32
CA ILE A 4 -8.00 1.53 -7.99
C ILE A 4 -8.81 1.99 -6.78
N THR A 5 -10.12 2.18 -6.98
CA THR A 5 -11.06 2.61 -5.94
C THR A 5 -12.13 1.54 -5.68
N GLY A 6 -12.70 1.53 -4.49
CA GLY A 6 -13.70 0.55 -4.06
C GLY A 6 -13.79 0.43 -2.53
N PRO A 7 -14.87 -0.15 -1.99
CA PRO A 7 -15.08 -0.31 -0.55
C PRO A 7 -14.01 -1.20 0.11
N SER A 8 -13.89 -1.17 1.44
CA SER A 8 -12.99 -2.08 2.16
C SER A 8 -13.31 -3.54 1.80
N ALA A 9 -12.29 -4.40 1.74
CA ALA A 9 -12.39 -5.81 1.30
C ALA A 9 -12.85 -6.06 -0.16
N SER A 10 -12.91 -5.05 -1.04
CA SER A 10 -13.26 -5.23 -2.46
C SER A 10 -12.15 -5.80 -3.36
N GLY A 11 -11.04 -6.31 -2.79
CA GLY A 11 -9.94 -6.89 -3.55
C GLY A 11 -8.89 -5.92 -4.12
N LYS A 12 -8.94 -4.62 -3.79
CA LYS A 12 -7.98 -3.61 -4.32
C LYS A 12 -6.52 -4.00 -4.15
N THR A 13 -6.16 -4.52 -2.96
CA THR A 13 -4.79 -4.96 -2.67
C THR A 13 -4.40 -6.14 -3.57
N ALA A 14 -5.29 -7.11 -3.77
CA ALA A 14 -5.05 -8.26 -4.63
C ALA A 14 -4.85 -7.83 -6.10
N THR A 15 -5.67 -6.90 -6.60
CA THR A 15 -5.49 -6.35 -7.96
C THR A 15 -4.15 -5.62 -8.09
N CYS A 16 -3.72 -4.88 -7.06
CA CYS A 16 -2.43 -4.20 -7.08
C CYS A 16 -1.24 -5.18 -7.12
N LEU A 17 -1.34 -6.30 -6.39
CA LEU A 17 -0.34 -7.38 -6.43
C LEU A 17 -0.26 -8.03 -7.81
N TYR A 18 -1.40 -8.35 -8.41
CA TYR A 18 -1.47 -8.90 -9.77
C TYR A 18 -0.81 -7.97 -10.81
N LEU A 19 -1.07 -6.66 -10.71
CA LEU A 19 -0.46 -5.66 -11.60
C LEU A 19 1.05 -5.54 -11.41
N GLN A 20 1.54 -5.70 -10.18
CA GLN A 20 2.98 -5.74 -9.90
C GLN A 20 3.63 -6.96 -10.54
N GLU A 21 3.05 -8.16 -10.35
CA GLU A 21 3.62 -9.43 -10.79
C GLU A 21 3.61 -9.58 -12.32
N HIS A 22 2.50 -9.24 -12.97
CA HIS A 22 2.33 -9.51 -14.40
C HIS A 22 2.74 -8.36 -15.31
N PHE A 23 2.75 -7.12 -14.80
CA PHE A 23 2.99 -5.92 -15.61
C PHE A 23 4.13 -5.05 -15.08
N GLY A 24 4.78 -5.43 -13.97
CA GLY A 24 5.87 -4.65 -13.37
C GLY A 24 5.44 -3.28 -12.83
N ILE A 25 4.13 -3.06 -12.63
CA ILE A 25 3.59 -1.78 -12.18
C ILE A 25 3.88 -1.63 -10.68
N ARG A 26 4.72 -0.67 -10.30
CA ARG A 26 5.04 -0.44 -8.88
C ARG A 26 3.89 0.28 -8.15
N LYS A 27 3.55 -0.21 -6.96
CA LYS A 27 2.68 0.51 -6.02
C LYS A 27 3.41 1.74 -5.49
N VAL A 28 2.67 2.83 -5.34
CA VAL A 28 3.14 4.00 -4.61
C VAL A 28 3.04 3.70 -3.11
N VAL A 29 4.17 3.74 -2.42
CA VAL A 29 4.21 3.65 -0.95
C VAL A 29 3.80 5.01 -0.39
N THR A 30 2.80 5.02 0.49
CA THR A 30 2.25 6.26 1.07
C THR A 30 2.68 6.40 2.52
N HIS A 31 2.62 7.63 3.05
CA HIS A 31 2.98 7.92 4.43
C HIS A 31 1.78 7.70 5.36
N THR A 32 2.04 7.21 6.57
CA THR A 32 1.03 7.09 7.61
C THR A 32 1.63 7.33 8.99
N THR A 33 0.89 8.03 9.85
CA THR A 33 1.24 8.23 11.27
C THR A 33 0.65 7.15 12.18
N ARG A 34 -0.06 6.18 11.61
CA ARG A 34 -0.62 5.03 12.32
C ARG A 34 0.51 4.08 12.70
N ALA A 35 0.43 3.43 13.87
CA ALA A 35 1.36 2.35 14.21
C ALA A 35 1.25 1.14 13.26
N MET A 36 2.39 0.57 12.91
CA MET A 36 2.51 -0.65 12.10
C MET A 36 1.77 -1.82 12.75
N ARG A 37 0.95 -2.55 11.98
CA ARG A 37 0.29 -3.79 12.45
C ARG A 37 1.22 -4.99 12.30
N VAL A 38 0.92 -6.06 13.02
CA VAL A 38 1.64 -7.34 12.90
C VAL A 38 1.61 -7.80 11.43
N GLY A 39 2.79 -7.99 10.84
CA GLY A 39 2.97 -8.44 9.46
C GLY A 39 3.14 -7.35 8.41
N GLU A 40 2.91 -6.07 8.74
CA GLU A 40 3.25 -4.95 7.86
C GLU A 40 4.76 -4.67 7.86
N LYS A 41 5.28 -4.11 6.77
CA LYS A 41 6.70 -3.73 6.62
C LYS A 41 6.84 -2.25 6.26
N ASN A 42 7.76 -1.58 6.94
CA ASN A 42 8.14 -0.20 6.60
C ASN A 42 8.71 -0.14 5.18
N ASP A 43 8.42 0.94 4.47
CA ASP A 43 8.85 1.19 3.08
C ASP A 43 8.29 0.21 2.04
N VAL A 44 7.37 -0.67 2.44
CA VAL A 44 6.68 -1.64 1.55
C VAL A 44 5.18 -1.39 1.59
N ASP A 45 4.61 -1.43 2.79
CA ASP A 45 3.18 -1.20 2.98
C ASP A 45 2.87 0.30 3.05
N TYR A 46 3.61 0.99 3.92
CA TYR A 46 3.58 2.43 4.15
C TYR A 46 4.97 2.90 4.62
N HIS A 47 5.24 4.20 4.47
CA HIS A 47 6.24 4.89 5.27
C HIS A 47 5.59 5.22 6.63
N PHE A 48 5.99 4.49 7.67
CA PHE A 48 5.49 4.71 9.02
C PHE A 48 6.31 5.81 9.65
N VAL A 49 5.73 7.01 9.71
CA VAL A 49 6.37 8.22 10.26
C VAL A 49 5.72 8.63 11.57
N THR A 50 6.44 9.42 12.36
CA THR A 50 5.85 10.09 13.53
C THR A 50 5.07 11.34 13.09
N LYS A 51 4.30 11.96 14.00
CA LYS A 51 3.63 13.24 13.70
C LYS A 51 4.59 14.43 13.60
N GLU A 52 5.82 14.24 14.08
CA GLU A 52 6.84 15.29 14.17
C GLU A 52 7.80 15.29 12.97
N GLU A 53 7.78 14.21 12.18
CA GLU A 53 8.35 14.12 10.83
C GLU A 53 7.39 14.68 9.77
#